data_AF-A0A3M0XLL0-F1
#
_entry.id   AF-A0A3M0XLL0-F1
#
_cell.length_a   1.000
_cell.length_b   1.000
_cell.length_c   1.000
_cell.angle_alpha   90.00
_cell.angle_beta   90.00
_cell.angle_gamma   90.00
#
_symmetry.space_group_name_H-M   'P 1'
#
loop_
_entity.id
_entity.type
_entity.pdbx_description
1 polymer ?
#
loop_
_entity_poly.entity_id
_entity_poly.type
_entity_poly.pdbx_seq_one_letter_code
_entity_poly.pdbx_strand_id
1 'polypeptide(L)'
;MTRLICRLVLAMLLLPTAGAVFLLLMAPVMVQPPGTSRLWWMLLAWLGVYTYITAYWTLLWNGFVRWTRLRLWAAAAAWPVGLALGAAFGLGFQRLTAGAPLEAAVLVGGGVPPIVWTLATVLLWRETPRERAARLAALGGGSVLCPLCGYNLTGLHEARCPECGASFTLERLFAAQPGRDERTLQDVG
;
A
#
# COMPACT_ATOMS: atom_id res chain seq x y z
N MET A 1 13.75 -3.61 -12.10
CA MET A 1 13.31 -2.26 -11.65
C MET A 1 12.02 -1.78 -12.33
N THR A 2 11.79 -2.08 -13.61
CA THR A 2 10.57 -1.70 -14.38
C THR A 2 9.25 -2.00 -13.66
N ARG A 3 9.09 -3.18 -13.05
CA ARG A 3 7.87 -3.58 -12.34
C ARG A 3 7.50 -2.65 -11.17
N LEU A 4 8.47 -2.09 -10.46
CA LEU A 4 8.22 -1.18 -9.34
C LEU A 4 7.74 0.18 -9.84
N ILE A 5 8.37 0.70 -10.89
CA ILE A 5 7.98 1.95 -11.54
C ILE A 5 6.54 1.84 -12.08
N CYS A 6 6.22 0.78 -12.82
CA CYS A 6 4.86 0.56 -13.33
C CYS A 6 3.80 0.57 -12.21
N ARG A 7 4.09 -0.01 -11.04
CA ARG A 7 3.15 -0.03 -9.91
C ARG A 7 3.02 1.33 -9.23
N LEU A 8 4.10 2.10 -9.12
CA LEU A 8 4.01 3.47 -8.62
C LEU A 8 3.15 4.34 -9.55
N VAL A 9 3.31 4.18 -10.87
CA VAL A 9 2.45 4.86 -11.85
C VAL A 9 0.99 4.42 -11.70
N LEU A 10 0.72 3.11 -11.59
CA LEU A 10 -0.64 2.61 -11.35
C LEU A 10 -1.21 3.10 -10.01
N ALA A 11 -0.41 3.21 -8.96
CA ALA A 11 -0.84 3.79 -7.69
C ALA A 11 -1.22 5.27 -7.85
N MET A 12 -0.46 6.04 -8.62
CA MET A 12 -0.77 7.44 -8.94
C MET A 12 -2.08 7.57 -9.76
N LEU A 13 -2.40 6.58 -10.59
CA LEU A 13 -3.65 6.53 -11.35
C LEU A 13 -4.88 6.18 -10.51
N LEU A 14 -4.72 5.71 -9.26
CA LEU A 14 -5.86 5.40 -8.39
C LEU A 14 -6.76 6.63 -8.18
N LEU A 15 -6.18 7.81 -7.91
CA LEU A 15 -6.95 9.03 -7.64
C LEU A 15 -7.78 9.50 -8.84
N PRO A 16 -7.21 9.72 -10.05
CA PRO A 16 -8.02 10.17 -11.19
C PRO A 16 -9.05 9.13 -11.61
N THR A 17 -8.73 7.84 -11.56
CA THR A 17 -9.69 6.78 -11.92
C THR A 17 -10.81 6.63 -10.89
N ALA A 18 -10.50 6.71 -9.59
CA ALA A 18 -11.53 6.74 -8.55
C ALA A 18 -12.44 7.98 -8.68
N GLY A 19 -11.87 9.13 -9.03
CA GLY A 19 -12.65 10.35 -9.35
C GLY A 19 -13.58 10.15 -10.53
N ALA A 20 -13.11 9.52 -11.62
CA ALA A 20 -13.96 9.20 -12.77
C ALA A 20 -15.09 8.22 -12.41
N VAL A 21 -14.79 7.16 -11.65
CA VAL A 21 -15.79 6.21 -11.15
C VAL A 21 -16.81 6.91 -10.26
N PHE A 22 -16.37 7.79 -9.36
CA PHE A 22 -17.24 8.59 -8.51
C PHE A 22 -18.20 9.46 -9.33
N LEU A 23 -17.69 10.19 -10.33
CA LEU A 23 -18.51 11.03 -11.20
C LEU A 23 -19.54 10.20 -12.00
N LEU A 24 -19.13 9.05 -12.53
CA LEU A 24 -20.03 8.13 -13.24
C LEU A 24 -21.14 7.60 -12.33
N LEU A 25 -20.80 7.24 -11.08
CA LEU A 25 -21.77 6.75 -10.10
C LEU A 25 -22.67 7.86 -9.53
N MET A 26 -22.22 9.12 -9.55
CA MET A 26 -23.02 10.28 -9.13
C MET A 26 -23.96 10.80 -10.22
N ALA A 27 -23.71 10.52 -11.49
CA ALA A 27 -24.60 10.91 -12.60
C ALA A 27 -26.08 10.54 -12.35
N PRO A 28 -26.45 9.30 -11.96
CA PRO A 28 -27.85 8.96 -11.69
C PRO A 28 -28.44 9.70 -10.48
N VAL A 29 -27.63 10.15 -9.52
CA VAL A 29 -28.09 10.94 -8.36
C VAL A 29 -28.60 12.31 -8.83
N MET A 30 -27.92 12.92 -9.80
CA MET A 30 -28.23 14.26 -10.30
C MET A 30 -29.50 14.32 -11.14
N VAL A 31 -29.90 13.20 -11.75
CA VAL A 31 -31.08 13.09 -12.63
C VAL A 31 -32.33 12.62 -11.87
N GLN A 32 -32.23 12.34 -10.56
CA GLN A 32 -33.38 11.88 -9.79
C GLN A 32 -34.51 12.94 -9.74
N PRO A 33 -35.78 12.52 -9.92
CA PRO A 33 -36.90 13.43 -9.84
C PRO A 33 -37.04 14.01 -8.42
N PRO A 34 -37.63 15.22 -8.30
CA PRO A 34 -37.92 15.81 -7.00
C PRO A 34 -38.83 14.86 -6.18
N GLY A 35 -38.54 14.71 -4.89
CA GLY A 35 -39.29 13.84 -3.97
C GLY A 35 -38.69 12.44 -3.77
N THR A 36 -37.76 11.98 -4.61
CA THR A 36 -36.98 10.76 -4.34
C THR A 36 -35.83 11.04 -3.37
N SER A 37 -35.60 10.16 -2.39
CA SER A 37 -34.50 10.31 -1.43
C SER A 37 -33.15 10.16 -2.12
N ARG A 38 -32.46 11.27 -2.42
CA ARG A 38 -31.12 11.28 -3.03
C ARG A 38 -30.06 10.59 -2.16
N LEU A 39 -30.27 10.58 -0.85
CA LEU A 39 -29.37 9.98 0.14
C LEU A 39 -29.03 8.53 -0.18
N TRP A 40 -30.02 7.67 -0.47
CA TRP A 40 -29.76 6.25 -0.74
C TRP A 40 -28.90 6.04 -1.99
N TRP A 41 -29.15 6.81 -3.06
CA TRP A 41 -28.33 6.75 -4.27
C TRP A 41 -26.89 7.25 -4.01
N MET A 42 -26.71 8.27 -3.16
CA MET A 42 -25.38 8.72 -2.76
C MET A 42 -24.63 7.67 -1.95
N LEU A 43 -25.30 6.97 -1.03
CA LEU A 43 -24.72 5.86 -0.27
C LEU A 43 -24.31 4.70 -1.18
N LEU A 44 -25.14 4.36 -2.17
CA LEU A 44 -24.81 3.35 -3.18
C LEU A 44 -23.61 3.77 -4.04
N ALA A 45 -23.55 5.03 -4.45
CA ALA A 45 -22.42 5.56 -5.20
C ALA A 45 -21.12 5.49 -4.38
N TRP A 46 -21.17 5.86 -3.09
CA TRP A 46 -20.03 5.72 -2.19
C TRP A 46 -19.60 4.26 -1.99
N LEU A 47 -20.56 3.35 -1.79
CA LEU A 47 -20.28 1.92 -1.72
C LEU A 47 -19.56 1.42 -2.98
N GLY A 48 -20.01 1.83 -4.17
CA GLY A 48 -19.36 1.49 -5.44
C GLY A 48 -17.92 2.01 -5.52
N VAL A 49 -17.67 3.26 -5.10
CA VAL A 49 -16.31 3.81 -5.03
C VAL A 49 -15.43 3.06 -4.03
N TYR A 50 -15.97 2.71 -2.86
CA TYR A 50 -15.23 1.96 -1.85
C TYR A 50 -14.85 0.57 -2.36
N THR A 51 -15.79 -0.13 -3.00
CA THR A 51 -15.51 -1.43 -3.63
C THR A 51 -14.44 -1.30 -4.71
N TYR A 52 -14.54 -0.29 -5.59
CA TYR A 52 -13.54 -0.03 -6.64
C TYR A 52 -12.15 0.21 -6.05
N ILE A 53 -12.01 1.15 -5.11
CA ILE A 53 -10.72 1.49 -4.49
C ILE A 53 -10.13 0.26 -3.77
N THR A 54 -10.95 -0.47 -3.00
CA THR A 54 -10.50 -1.67 -2.28
C THR A 54 -9.97 -2.73 -3.22
N ALA A 55 -10.73 -3.02 -4.29
CA ALA A 55 -10.38 -4.03 -5.27
C ALA A 55 -9.11 -3.62 -6.03
N TYR A 56 -9.07 -2.40 -6.56
CA TYR A 56 -7.91 -1.86 -7.27
C TYR A 56 -6.65 -1.91 -6.42
N TRP A 57 -6.73 -1.38 -5.19
CA TRP A 57 -5.59 -1.31 -4.28
C TRP A 57 -5.11 -2.70 -3.87
N THR A 58 -6.03 -3.60 -3.49
CA THR A 58 -5.68 -4.98 -3.13
C THR A 58 -5.03 -5.72 -4.29
N LEU A 59 -5.57 -5.62 -5.50
CA LEU A 59 -5.01 -6.27 -6.70
C LEU A 59 -3.62 -5.72 -7.06
N LEU A 60 -3.42 -4.40 -6.97
CA LEU A 60 -2.14 -3.76 -7.24
C LEU A 60 -1.01 -4.30 -6.32
N TRP A 61 -1.34 -4.54 -5.05
CA TRP A 61 -0.38 -4.94 -4.02
C TRP A 61 -0.35 -6.45 -3.72
N ASN A 62 -1.24 -7.24 -4.31
CA ASN A 62 -1.39 -8.67 -4.01
C ASN A 62 -0.07 -9.46 -4.12
N GLY A 63 0.77 -9.14 -5.10
CA GLY A 63 2.06 -9.81 -5.29
C GLY A 63 3.22 -9.32 -4.41
N PHE A 64 3.06 -8.24 -3.65
CA PHE A 64 4.10 -7.70 -2.74
C PHE A 64 3.79 -7.97 -1.28
N VAL A 65 2.51 -8.00 -0.92
CA VAL A 65 2.09 -8.22 0.45
C VAL A 65 2.05 -9.71 0.73
N ARG A 66 2.77 -10.17 1.76
CA ARG A 66 2.56 -11.51 2.31
C ARG A 66 1.25 -11.47 3.10
N TRP A 67 0.19 -11.98 2.49
CA TRP A 67 -1.14 -12.04 3.11
C TRP A 67 -1.16 -13.04 4.25
N THR A 68 -1.01 -12.52 5.47
CA THR A 68 -1.26 -13.27 6.70
C THR A 68 -2.70 -13.01 7.16
N ARG A 69 -3.28 -13.96 7.91
CA ARG A 69 -4.61 -13.77 8.51
C ARG A 69 -4.69 -12.46 9.32
N LEU A 70 -3.63 -12.13 10.06
CA LEU A 70 -3.56 -10.90 10.84
C LEU A 70 -3.66 -9.64 9.96
N ARG A 71 -2.94 -9.58 8.84
CA ARG A 71 -3.02 -8.43 7.91
C ARG A 71 -4.39 -8.30 7.26
N LEU A 72 -5.01 -9.43 6.89
CA LEU A 72 -6.36 -9.44 6.33
C LEU A 72 -7.37 -8.87 7.34
N TRP A 73 -7.33 -9.36 8.59
CA TRP A 73 -8.20 -8.87 9.66
C TRP A 73 -7.92 -7.40 10.00
N ALA A 74 -6.66 -6.97 10.06
CA ALA A 74 -6.32 -5.58 10.33
C ALA A 74 -6.80 -4.64 9.21
N ALA A 75 -6.64 -5.04 7.94
CA ALA A 75 -7.14 -4.28 6.80
C ALA A 75 -8.68 -4.23 6.77
N ALA A 76 -9.36 -5.32 7.13
CA ALA A 76 -10.81 -5.35 7.29
C ALA A 76 -11.28 -4.46 8.44
N ALA A 77 -10.58 -4.49 9.59
CA ALA A 77 -10.89 -3.67 10.76
C ALA A 77 -10.65 -2.17 10.53
N ALA A 78 -9.82 -1.78 9.56
CA ALA A 78 -9.65 -0.39 9.17
C ALA A 78 -10.90 0.23 8.52
N TRP A 79 -11.80 -0.57 7.93
CA TRP A 79 -13.05 -0.08 7.35
C TRP A 79 -13.98 0.61 8.35
N PRO A 80 -14.41 -0.04 9.46
CA PRO A 80 -15.29 0.60 10.43
C PRO A 80 -14.64 1.85 11.05
N VAL A 81 -13.32 1.87 11.24
CA VAL A 81 -12.60 3.07 11.70
C VAL A 81 -12.72 4.21 10.68
N GLY A 82 -12.47 3.92 9.39
CA GLY A 82 -12.63 4.90 8.32
C GLY A 82 -14.07 5.44 8.22
N LEU A 83 -15.06 4.56 8.29
CA LEU A 83 -16.49 4.93 8.27
C LEU A 83 -16.88 5.80 9.46
N ALA A 84 -16.43 5.47 10.67
CA ALA A 84 -16.69 6.27 11.87
C ALA A 84 -16.07 7.67 11.76
N LEU A 85 -14.83 7.77 11.27
CA LEU A 85 -14.16 9.05 11.03
C LEU A 85 -14.85 9.87 9.94
N GLY A 86 -15.31 9.24 8.86
CA GLY A 86 -16.07 9.91 7.80
C GLY A 86 -17.42 10.43 8.28
N ALA A 87 -18.16 9.65 9.07
CA ALA A 87 -19.40 10.09 9.69
C ALA A 87 -19.18 11.26 10.65
N ALA A 88 -18.16 11.17 11.52
CA ALA A 88 -17.78 12.25 12.42
C ALA A 88 -17.41 13.53 11.66
N PHE A 89 -16.65 13.40 10.56
CA PHE A 89 -16.26 14.52 9.71
C PHE A 89 -17.48 15.15 9.00
N GLY A 90 -18.38 14.34 8.43
CA GLY A 90 -19.61 14.84 7.80
C GLY A 90 -20.52 15.57 8.78
N LEU A 91 -20.72 15.03 9.99
CA LEU A 91 -21.50 15.69 11.05
C LEU A 91 -20.82 16.98 11.54
N GLY A 92 -19.49 16.98 11.67
CA GLY A 92 -18.72 18.17 11.99
C GLY A 92 -18.89 19.26 10.93
N PHE A 93 -18.78 18.89 9.66
CA PHE A 93 -19.02 19.79 8.52
C PHE A 93 -20.43 20.38 8.56
N GLN A 94 -21.45 19.55 8.81
CA GLN A 94 -22.84 20.01 8.91
C GLN A 94 -23.04 21.04 10.03
N ARG A 95 -22.42 20.81 11.20
CA ARG A 95 -22.47 21.74 12.34
C ARG A 95 -21.78 23.07 12.04
N LEU A 96 -20.63 23.02 11.36
CA LEU A 96 -19.85 24.21 11.01
C LEU A 96 -20.50 25.07 9.93
N THR A 97 -21.27 24.45 9.04
CA THR A 97 -21.92 25.12 7.89
C THR A 97 -23.36 25.52 8.17
N ALA A 98 -23.71 25.74 9.44
CA ALA A 98 -25.03 26.18 9.89
C ALA A 98 -26.20 25.30 9.39
N GLY A 99 -26.00 23.97 9.37
CA GLY A 99 -27.06 23.03 9.00
C GLY A 99 -27.16 22.78 7.50
N ALA A 100 -26.02 22.72 6.79
CA ALA A 100 -25.98 22.26 5.41
C ALA A 100 -26.81 20.96 5.23
N PRO A 101 -27.38 20.76 4.02
CA PRO A 101 -28.18 19.58 3.74
C PRO A 101 -27.37 18.31 4.03
N LEU A 102 -28.06 17.27 4.52
CA LEU A 102 -27.44 15.99 4.89
C LEU A 102 -26.68 15.38 3.71
N GLU A 103 -27.16 15.60 2.49
CA GLU A 103 -26.51 15.20 1.25
C GLU A 103 -25.10 15.80 1.13
N ALA A 104 -24.93 17.10 1.42
CA ALA A 104 -23.62 17.73 1.39
C ALA A 104 -22.69 17.15 2.48
N ALA A 105 -23.23 16.87 3.67
CA ALA A 105 -22.49 16.23 4.74
C ALA A 105 -22.04 14.80 4.37
N VAL A 106 -22.89 14.02 3.71
CA VAL A 106 -22.58 12.66 3.21
C VAL A 106 -21.61 12.70 2.04
N LEU A 107 -21.73 13.69 1.16
CA LEU A 107 -20.77 13.92 0.07
C LEU A 107 -19.37 14.19 0.62
N VAL A 108 -19.25 15.11 1.58
CA VAL A 108 -17.97 15.49 2.16
C VAL A 108 -17.41 14.38 3.06
N GLY A 109 -18.25 13.82 3.94
CA GLY A 109 -17.87 12.74 4.86
C GLY A 109 -17.52 11.44 4.14
N GLY A 110 -18.18 11.13 3.03
CA GLY A 110 -17.94 9.91 2.26
C GLY A 110 -16.57 9.83 1.59
N GLY A 111 -15.88 10.97 1.40
CA GLY A 111 -14.50 10.99 0.88
C GLY A 111 -13.45 10.52 1.89
N VAL A 112 -13.74 10.55 3.18
CA VAL A 112 -12.77 10.27 4.26
C VAL A 112 -12.44 8.77 4.41
N PRO A 113 -13.41 7.83 4.44
CA PRO A 113 -13.13 6.41 4.63
C PRO A 113 -12.09 5.80 3.67
N PRO A 114 -12.14 6.03 2.33
CA PRO A 114 -11.16 5.42 1.43
C PRO A 114 -9.74 5.98 1.64
N ILE A 115 -9.61 7.25 2.03
CA ILE A 115 -8.31 7.87 2.34
C ILE A 115 -7.74 7.22 3.61
N VAL A 116 -8.53 7.18 4.68
CA VAL A 116 -8.12 6.58 5.96
C VAL A 116 -7.74 5.12 5.76
N TRP A 117 -8.57 4.34 5.05
CA TRP A 117 -8.31 2.93 4.79
C TRP A 117 -7.04 2.72 3.96
N THR A 118 -6.81 3.52 2.91
CA THR A 118 -5.60 3.44 2.09
C THR A 118 -4.35 3.77 2.90
N LEU A 119 -4.38 4.83 3.72
CA LEU A 119 -3.25 5.17 4.59
C LEU A 119 -2.99 4.10 5.66
N ALA A 120 -4.04 3.57 6.27
CA ALA A 120 -3.93 2.47 7.24
C ALA A 120 -3.31 1.23 6.59
N THR A 121 -3.72 0.85 5.38
CA THR A 121 -3.15 -0.31 4.67
C THR A 121 -1.69 -0.11 4.28
N VAL A 122 -1.25 1.11 3.91
CA VAL A 122 0.18 1.41 3.71
C VAL A 122 1.01 1.09 4.96
N LEU A 123 0.50 1.41 6.15
CA LEU A 123 1.18 1.13 7.41
C LEU A 123 1.11 -0.35 7.79
N LEU A 124 -0.07 -0.97 7.66
CA LEU A 124 -0.32 -2.38 8.01
C LEU A 124 0.41 -3.36 7.10
N TRP A 125 0.59 -3.00 5.83
CA TRP A 125 1.26 -3.84 4.83
C TRP A 125 2.77 -3.61 4.78
N ARG A 126 3.29 -2.69 5.60
CA ARG A 126 4.73 -2.50 5.75
C ARG A 126 5.37 -3.82 6.16
N GLU A 127 6.49 -4.13 5.51
CA GLU A 127 7.30 -5.29 5.84
C GLU A 127 7.82 -5.16 7.28
N THR A 128 7.54 -6.16 8.09
CA THR A 128 8.05 -6.22 9.46
C THR A 128 9.55 -6.53 9.47
N PRO A 129 10.31 -6.10 10.50
CA PRO A 129 11.73 -6.45 10.62
C PRO A 129 11.99 -7.96 10.58
N ARG A 130 11.08 -8.76 11.15
CA ARG A 130 11.16 -10.23 11.13
C ARG A 130 10.99 -10.80 9.72
N GLU A 131 10.01 -10.33 8.95
CA GLU A 131 9.84 -10.76 7.55
C GLU A 131 11.03 -10.37 6.68
N ARG A 132 11.57 -9.17 6.90
CA ARG A 132 12.78 -8.72 6.21
C ARG A 132 13.97 -9.60 6.54
N ALA A 133 14.20 -9.88 7.81
CA ALA A 133 15.27 -10.78 8.26
C ALA A 133 15.10 -12.18 7.66
N ALA A 134 13.89 -12.74 7.68
CA ALA A 134 13.59 -14.03 7.07
C ALA A 134 13.82 -14.02 5.55
N ARG A 135 13.46 -12.93 4.85
CA ARG A 135 13.75 -12.79 3.41
C ARG A 135 15.24 -12.73 3.13
N LEU A 136 16.00 -11.95 3.92
CA LEU A 136 17.46 -11.88 3.79
C LEU A 136 18.11 -13.24 4.08
N ALA A 137 17.67 -13.93 5.13
CA ALA A 137 18.11 -15.28 5.46
C ALA A 137 17.75 -16.30 4.35
N ALA A 138 16.61 -16.16 3.68
CA ALA A 138 16.24 -17.03 2.56
C ALA A 138 17.03 -16.74 1.28
N LEU A 139 17.38 -15.48 1.03
CA LEU A 139 18.22 -15.07 -0.11
C LEU A 139 19.68 -15.50 0.05
N GLY A 140 20.09 -15.79 1.29
CA GLY A 140 21.45 -16.18 1.59
C GLY A 140 21.74 -15.94 3.05
N GLY A 141 21.23 -16.82 3.91
CA GLY A 141 21.92 -17.21 5.14
C GLY A 141 23.30 -17.81 4.89
N GLY A 142 23.82 -17.74 3.64
CA GLY A 142 25.24 -17.74 3.37
C GLY A 142 25.86 -16.48 3.94
N SER A 143 26.82 -16.70 4.82
CA SER A 143 27.78 -15.70 5.26
C SER A 143 28.10 -14.69 4.16
N VAL A 144 27.96 -13.39 4.42
CA VAL A 144 28.49 -12.35 3.53
C VAL A 144 29.99 -12.51 3.54
N LEU A 145 30.59 -12.97 2.45
CA LEU A 145 32.03 -13.22 2.39
C LEU A 145 32.77 -11.98 1.86
N CYS A 146 33.95 -11.74 2.41
CA CYS A 146 34.90 -10.80 1.83
C CYS A 146 35.32 -11.33 0.45
N PRO A 147 35.16 -10.56 -0.64
CA PRO A 147 35.50 -11.04 -1.98
C PRO A 147 37.02 -11.21 -2.21
N LEU A 148 37.85 -10.69 -1.31
CA LEU A 148 39.32 -10.79 -1.41
C LEU A 148 39.89 -11.97 -0.64
N CYS A 149 39.43 -12.20 0.60
CA CYS A 149 40.00 -13.23 1.48
C CYS A 149 39.00 -14.31 1.92
N GLY A 150 37.72 -14.22 1.53
CA GLY A 150 36.70 -15.20 1.89
C GLY A 150 36.25 -15.14 3.36
N TYR A 151 36.70 -14.16 4.16
CA TYR A 151 36.28 -14.03 5.56
C TYR A 151 34.78 -13.70 5.68
N ASN A 152 34.11 -14.28 6.67
CA ASN A 152 32.69 -14.02 6.94
C ASN A 152 32.49 -12.66 7.60
N LEU A 153 31.91 -11.72 6.88
CA LEU A 153 31.61 -10.35 7.31
C LEU A 153 30.24 -10.22 8.00
N THR A 154 29.51 -11.32 8.19
CA THR A 154 28.17 -11.28 8.79
C THR A 154 28.25 -10.85 10.26
N GLY A 155 27.47 -9.85 10.65
CA GLY A 155 27.41 -9.35 12.03
C GLY A 155 28.44 -8.26 12.37
N LEU A 156 29.33 -7.90 11.43
CA LEU A 156 30.21 -6.75 11.61
C LEU A 156 29.44 -5.44 11.42
N HIS A 157 29.72 -4.46 12.28
CA HIS A 157 29.13 -3.12 12.21
C HIS A 157 29.86 -2.19 11.23
N GLU A 158 31.10 -2.52 10.86
CA GLU A 158 31.94 -1.73 9.97
C GLU A 158 32.00 -2.38 8.58
N ALA A 159 32.00 -1.57 7.53
CA ALA A 159 32.14 -2.02 6.14
C ALA A 159 33.62 -2.29 5.77
N ARG A 160 34.40 -2.84 6.71
CA ARG A 160 35.82 -3.17 6.56
C ARG A 160 36.06 -4.60 7.02
N CYS A 161 36.83 -5.36 6.26
CA CYS A 161 37.22 -6.71 6.63
C CYS A 161 38.34 -6.65 7.70
N PRO A 162 38.18 -7.32 8.86
CA PRO A 162 39.20 -7.34 9.90
C PRO A 162 40.46 -8.11 9.48
N GLU A 163 40.32 -9.12 8.61
CA GLU A 163 41.43 -9.97 8.19
C GLU A 163 42.34 -9.29 7.14
N CYS A 164 41.75 -8.65 6.12
CA CYS A 164 42.52 -8.07 5.00
C CYS A 164 42.52 -6.53 4.96
N GLY A 165 41.77 -5.87 5.85
CA GLY A 165 41.68 -4.40 5.92
C GLY A 165 40.90 -3.72 4.79
N ALA A 166 40.42 -4.49 3.79
CA ALA A 166 39.68 -3.94 2.67
C ALA A 166 38.35 -3.34 3.11
N SER A 167 38.04 -2.15 2.61
CA SER A 167 36.76 -1.48 2.78
C SER A 167 35.89 -1.65 1.53
N PHE A 168 34.58 -1.81 1.75
CA PHE A 168 33.64 -2.02 0.67
C PHE A 168 32.44 -1.09 0.83
N THR A 169 31.89 -0.62 -0.28
CA THR A 169 30.51 -0.13 -0.28
C THR A 169 29.56 -1.32 -0.25
N LEU A 170 28.36 -1.12 0.29
CA LEU A 170 27.36 -2.18 0.41
C LEU A 170 27.01 -2.76 -0.96
N GLU A 171 26.92 -1.90 -1.99
CA GLU A 171 26.66 -2.29 -3.38
C GLU A 171 27.78 -3.19 -3.94
N ARG A 172 29.05 -2.82 -3.73
CA ARG A 172 30.21 -3.59 -4.22
C ARG A 172 30.31 -4.95 -3.52
N LEU A 173 30.05 -4.97 -2.22
CA LEU A 173 30.05 -6.20 -1.43
C LEU A 173 28.95 -7.16 -1.91
N PHE A 174 27.75 -6.66 -2.16
CA PHE A 174 26.62 -7.45 -2.68
C PHE A 174 26.82 -7.94 -4.11
N ALA A 175 27.52 -7.18 -4.95
CA ALA A 175 27.84 -7.58 -6.32
C ALA A 175 28.88 -8.71 -6.37
N ALA A 176 29.81 -8.74 -5.41
CA ALA A 176 30.91 -9.70 -5.39
C ALA A 176 30.63 -11.00 -4.61
N GLN A 177 29.38 -11.26 -4.19
CA GLN A 177 29.05 -12.46 -3.42
C GLN A 177 29.04 -13.72 -4.31
N PRO A 178 29.77 -14.79 -3.93
CA PRO A 178 29.77 -16.05 -4.67
C PRO A 178 28.37 -16.69 -4.65
N GLY A 179 27.90 -17.13 -5.82
CA GLY A 179 26.57 -17.74 -6.02
C GLY A 179 25.48 -16.83 -6.60
N ARG A 180 25.76 -15.53 -6.78
CA ARG A 180 24.82 -14.60 -7.44
C ARG A 180 24.87 -14.71 -8.97
N ASP A 181 26.04 -14.97 -9.55
CA ASP A 181 26.22 -15.04 -11.00
C ASP A 181 25.63 -16.31 -11.62
N GLU A 182 25.69 -17.46 -10.93
CA GLU A 182 25.21 -18.73 -11.49
C GLU A 182 23.67 -18.82 -11.58
N ARG A 183 22.93 -18.27 -10.61
CA ARG A 183 21.45 -18.32 -10.63
C ARG A 183 20.83 -17.36 -11.65
N THR A 184 21.47 -16.24 -11.95
CA THR A 184 20.91 -15.26 -12.90
C THR A 184 21.02 -15.75 -14.35
N LEU A 185 21.92 -16.69 -14.65
CA LEU A 185 22.08 -17.29 -15.97
C LEU A 185 21.13 -18.47 -16.23
N GLN A 186 20.62 -19.15 -15.20
CA GLN A 186 19.73 -20.31 -15.36
C GLN A 186 18.26 -19.93 -15.60
N ASP A 187 17.79 -18.75 -15.15
CA ASP A 187 16.39 -18.33 -15.29
C ASP A 187 16.08 -17.61 -16.63
N VAL A 188 17.02 -17.61 -17.59
CA VAL A 188 16.87 -16.96 -18.92
C VAL A 188 16.82 -17.99 -20.07
N GLY A 189 16.83 -19.29 -19.75
CA GLY A 189 16.73 -20.41 -20.71
C GLY A 189 15.32 -20.93 -20.88
#